data_AF-A0A2V6TI72-F1
#
_entry.id   AF-A0A2V6TI72-F1
#
_cell.length_a   1.000
_cell.length_b   1.000
_cell.length_c   1.000
_cell.angle_alpha   90.00
_cell.angle_beta   90.00
_cell.angle_gamma   90.00
#
_symmetry.space_group_name_H-M   'P 1'
#
loop_
_entity.id
_entity.type
_entity.pdbx_description
1 polymer ?
#
loop_
_entity_poly.entity_id
_entity_poly.type
_entity_poly.pdbx_seq_one_letter_code
_entity_poly.pdbx_strand_id
1 'polypeptide(L)'
;GTIAVGSDADLAIWNKDREVVITNEILHHNCDYTPYEGMRVRGWPEVVISRGEVVVEEGKLLAQPGRGQFLRCDRPRPVPA
;
A
#
# COMPACT_ATOMS: atom_id res chain seq x y z
N GLY A 1 -8.18 8.03 4.90
CA GLY A 1 -6.89 8.44 5.47
C GLY A 1 -6.70 9.92 5.26
N THR A 2 -5.99 10.58 6.17
CA THR A 2 -5.67 12.01 6.12
C THR A 2 -4.25 12.19 6.66
N ILE A 3 -3.47 13.11 6.10
CA ILE A 3 -2.19 13.52 6.68
C ILE A 3 -2.47 14.69 7.62
N ALA A 4 -2.60 14.40 8.91
CA ALA A 4 -2.85 15.39 9.95
C ALA A 4 -2.29 14.91 11.29
N VAL A 5 -1.97 15.86 12.17
CA VAL A 5 -1.59 15.58 13.55
C VAL A 5 -2.70 14.75 14.23
N GLY A 6 -2.31 13.69 14.92
CA GLY A 6 -3.23 12.76 15.59
C GLY A 6 -3.80 11.65 14.71
N SER A 7 -3.47 11.62 13.41
CA SER A 7 -3.80 10.47 12.54
C SER A 7 -2.74 9.37 12.64
N ASP A 8 -3.12 8.14 12.33
CA ASP A 8 -2.17 7.04 12.16
C ASP A 8 -1.18 7.37 11.03
N ALA A 9 0.10 7.06 11.27
CA ALA A 9 1.17 7.26 10.29
C ALA A 9 1.17 6.15 9.23
N ASP A 10 0.07 6.03 8.49
CA ASP A 10 -0.07 5.19 7.31
C ASP A 10 0.19 6.03 6.05
N LEU A 11 1.37 5.87 5.44
CA LEU A 11 1.87 6.72 4.37
C LEU A 11 2.50 5.89 3.24
N ALA A 12 2.47 6.39 2.02
CA ALA A 12 3.23 5.84 0.90
C ALA A 12 4.11 6.93 0.30
N ILE A 13 5.43 6.68 0.23
CA ILE A 13 6.38 7.53 -0.48
C ILE A 13 6.41 7.07 -1.93
N TRP A 14 5.97 7.95 -2.83
CA TRP A 14 5.71 7.63 -4.21
C TRP A 14 6.76 8.23 -5.14
N ASN A 15 7.40 7.39 -5.95
CA ASN A 15 8.27 7.87 -7.02
C ASN A 15 7.46 7.98 -8.32
N LYS A 16 7.14 9.21 -8.71
CA LYS A 16 6.37 9.53 -9.93
C LYS A 16 7.11 9.24 -11.25
N ASP A 17 8.43 9.08 -11.20
CA ASP A 17 9.28 8.90 -12.38
C ASP A 17 9.69 7.44 -12.59
N ARG A 18 9.44 6.58 -11.60
CA ARG A 18 9.69 5.14 -11.72
C ARG A 18 8.70 4.50 -12.70
N GLU A 19 9.23 3.79 -13.68
CA GLU A 19 8.45 2.96 -14.60
C GLU A 19 8.57 1.48 -14.19
N VAL A 20 7.44 0.78 -14.18
CA VAL A 20 7.35 -0.63 -13.81
C VAL A 20 6.50 -1.35 -14.83
N VAL A 21 6.94 -2.54 -15.25
CA VAL A 21 6.07 -3.52 -15.92
C VAL A 21 5.47 -4.38 -14.82
N ILE A 22 4.15 -4.39 -14.70
CA ILE A 22 3.48 -5.22 -13.71
C ILE A 22 3.59 -6.69 -14.15
N THR A 23 4.14 -7.52 -13.28
CA THR A 23 4.16 -8.98 -13.43
C THR A 23 3.61 -9.64 -12.18
N ASN A 24 3.14 -10.88 -12.30
CA ASN A 24 2.67 -11.63 -11.14
C ASN A 24 3.77 -11.78 -10.06
N GLU A 25 5.02 -11.95 -10.49
CA GLU A 25 6.19 -12.18 -9.62
C GLU A 25 6.48 -11.02 -8.66
N ILE A 26 6.20 -9.77 -9.07
CA ILE A 26 6.45 -8.59 -8.24
C ILE A 26 5.29 -8.29 -7.27
N LEU A 27 4.15 -8.98 -7.41
CA LEU A 27 3.00 -8.81 -6.55
C LEU A 27 3.09 -9.79 -5.39
N HIS A 28 3.19 -9.26 -4.17
CA HIS A 28 3.33 -10.04 -2.93
C HIS A 28 2.03 -10.75 -2.49
N HIS A 29 1.24 -11.26 -3.43
CA HIS A 29 -0.01 -11.98 -3.19
C HIS A 29 0.18 -13.49 -3.33
N ASN A 30 -0.83 -14.26 -2.95
CA ASN A 30 -0.84 -15.72 -3.06
C ASN A 30 -1.66 -16.21 -4.27
N CYS A 31 -1.84 -15.35 -5.28
CA CYS A 31 -2.46 -15.70 -6.56
C CYS A 31 -1.38 -16.05 -7.58
N ASP A 32 -1.73 -16.90 -8.54
CA ASP A 32 -0.86 -17.35 -9.62
C ASP A 32 -0.94 -16.47 -10.88
N TYR A 33 -1.80 -15.46 -10.89
CA TYR A 33 -1.90 -14.48 -11.97
C TYR A 33 -2.31 -13.09 -11.48
N THR A 34 -2.10 -12.10 -12.34
CA THR A 34 -2.65 -10.75 -12.23
C THR A 34 -3.30 -10.34 -13.56
N PRO A 35 -4.48 -9.70 -13.55
CA PRO A 35 -5.08 -9.19 -14.78
C PRO A 35 -4.27 -8.06 -15.42
N TYR A 36 -3.29 -7.51 -14.70
CA TYR A 36 -2.44 -6.41 -15.15
C TYR A 36 -1.09 -6.86 -15.72
N GLU A 37 -0.92 -8.16 -15.96
CA GLU A 37 0.32 -8.75 -16.47
C GLU A 37 0.81 -8.04 -17.74
N GLY A 38 2.09 -7.66 -17.76
CA GLY A 38 2.72 -6.95 -18.87
C GLY A 38 2.37 -5.47 -19.00
N MET A 39 1.48 -4.91 -18.16
CA MET A 39 1.12 -3.50 -18.22
C MET A 39 2.27 -2.61 -17.73
N ARG A 40 2.61 -1.59 -18.52
CA ARG A 40 3.57 -0.55 -18.12
C ARG A 40 2.85 0.55 -17.36
N VAL A 41 3.34 0.86 -16.17
CA VAL A 41 2.86 1.96 -15.34
C VAL A 41 4.01 2.90 -15.01
N ARG A 42 3.69 4.18 -14.85
CA ARG A 42 4.60 5.21 -14.36
C ARG A 42 4.09 5.73 -13.04
N GLY A 43 4.95 5.78 -12.03
CA GLY A 43 4.56 5.96 -10.64
C GLY A 43 4.56 4.63 -9.91
N TRP A 44 5.38 4.50 -8.87
CA TRP A 44 5.43 3.30 -8.04
C TRP A 44 5.77 3.65 -6.58
N PRO A 45 5.20 2.95 -5.58
CA PRO A 45 5.57 3.17 -4.19
C PRO A 45 6.98 2.64 -3.94
N GLU A 46 7.86 3.48 -3.38
CA GLU A 46 9.21 3.08 -2.97
C GLU A 46 9.26 2.68 -1.51
N VAL A 47 8.50 3.39 -0.67
CA VAL A 47 8.38 3.12 0.76
C VAL A 47 6.91 3.12 1.15
N VAL A 48 6.47 2.10 1.86
CA VAL A 48 5.15 2.06 2.50
C VAL A 48 5.37 2.01 4.01
N ILE A 49 4.75 2.94 4.70
CA ILE A 49 4.78 3.08 6.15
C ILE A 49 3.39 2.74 6.66
N SER A 50 3.31 1.90 7.69
CA SER A 50 2.06 1.71 8.42
C SER A 50 2.29 1.95 9.90
N ARG A 51 1.43 2.75 10.54
CA ARG A 51 1.53 3.16 11.95
C ARG A 51 2.95 3.54 12.38
N GLY A 52 3.68 4.24 11.51
CA GLY A 52 5.04 4.73 11.78
C GLY A 52 6.18 3.73 11.52
N GLU A 53 5.88 2.51 11.10
CA GLU A 53 6.88 1.49 10.75
C GLU A 53 6.96 1.32 9.23
N VAL A 54 8.17 1.24 8.69
CA VAL A 54 8.39 0.89 7.27
C VAL A 54 8.03 -0.58 7.07
N VAL A 55 7.00 -0.85 6.28
CA VAL A 55 6.51 -2.21 6.00
C VAL A 55 6.92 -2.71 4.62
N VAL A 56 7.16 -1.80 3.66
CA VAL A 56 7.72 -2.12 2.34
C VAL A 56 8.76 -1.07 2.01
N GLU A 57 9.91 -1.51 1.50
CA GLU A 57 10.96 -0.63 0.99
C GLU A 57 11.62 -1.28 -0.23
N GLU A 58 11.78 -0.51 -1.32
CA GLU A 58 12.43 -0.97 -2.57
C GLU A 58 11.84 -2.29 -3.13
N GLY A 59 10.55 -2.54 -2.93
CA GLY A 59 9.87 -3.76 -3.38
C GLY A 59 10.09 -4.99 -2.49
N LYS A 60 10.64 -4.82 -1.28
CA LYS A 60 10.77 -5.87 -0.28
C LYS A 60 9.76 -5.67 0.84
N LEU A 61 9.06 -6.74 1.20
CA LEU A 61 8.21 -6.76 2.39
C LEU A 61 9.08 -6.89 3.65
N LEU A 62 8.99 -5.94 4.56
CA LEU A 62 9.73 -5.90 5.83
C LEU A 62 8.86 -6.24 7.04
N ALA A 63 7.53 -6.22 6.89
CA ALA A 63 6.60 -6.54 7.97
C ALA A 63 6.60 -8.04 8.34
N GLN A 64 6.34 -8.32 9.61
CA GLN A 64 6.18 -9.69 10.12
C GLN A 64 4.70 -10.10 10.16
N PRO A 65 4.38 -11.39 9.90
CA PRO A 65 3.02 -11.92 10.09
C PRO A 65 2.48 -11.66 11.50
N GLY A 66 1.19 -11.34 11.59
CA GLY A 66 0.52 -11.04 12.89
C GLY A 66 0.62 -9.59 13.36
N ARG A 67 1.38 -8.73 12.68
CA ARG A 67 1.51 -7.29 12.99
C ARG A 67 0.22 -6.49 12.78
N GLY A 68 -0.65 -6.95 11.88
CA GLY A 68 -1.95 -6.33 11.60
C GLY A 68 -2.88 -6.36 12.81
N GLN A 69 -3.78 -5.38 12.91
CA GLN A 69 -4.77 -5.31 13.98
C GLN A 69 -6.16 -5.11 13.37
N PHE A 70 -7.17 -5.70 14.00
CA PHE A 70 -8.56 -5.44 13.63
C PHE A 70 -8.93 -4.01 14.03
N LEU A 71 -9.39 -3.22 13.06
CA LEU A 71 -9.92 -1.88 13.30
C LEU A 71 -11.44 -1.95 13.36
N ARG A 72 -12.01 -1.63 14.53
CA ARG A 72 -13.45 -1.45 14.67
C ARG A 72 -13.85 -0.14 14.01
N CYS A 73 -14.76 -0.21 13.04
CA CYS A 73 -15.34 0.97 12.41
C CYS A 73 -16.70 1.32 13.03
N ASP A 74 -16.96 2.62 13.18
CA ASP A 74 -18.29 3.13 13.48
C ASP A 74 -19.18 3.13 12.24
N ARG A 75 -20.49 3.39 12.43
CA ARG A 75 -21.42 3.55 11.30
C ARG A 75 -20.97 4.74 10.43
N PRO A 76 -20.77 4.53 9.12
CA PRO A 76 -20.38 5.62 8.23
C PRO A 76 -21.47 6.68 8.22
N ARG A 77 -21.07 7.96 8.34
CA ARG A 77 -22.00 9.06 8.11
C ARG A 77 -22.33 9.11 6.62
N PRO A 78 -23.62 9.15 6.23
CA PRO A 78 -23.97 9.38 4.84
C PRO A 78 -23.36 10.69 4.36
N VAL A 79 -22.83 10.69 3.14
CA VAL A 79 -22.47 11.94 2.47
C VAL A 79 -23.79 12.70 2.25
N PRO A 80 -23.92 13.97 2.71
CA PRO A 80 -25.10 14.77 2.42
C PRO A 80 -25.33 14.85 0.90
N ALA A 81 -26.59 14.77 0.50
CA ALA A 81 -26.99 14.92 -0.90
C ALA A 81 -26.63 16.30 -1.46
#